data_AF-A0ABC9CM63-F1
#
_entry.id   AF-A0ABC9CM63-F1
#
_cell.length_a   1.000
_cell.length_b   1.000
_cell.length_c   1.000
_cell.angle_alpha   90.00
_cell.angle_beta   90.00
_cell.angle_gamma   90.00
#
_symmetry.space_group_name_H-M   'P 1'
#
loop_
_entity.id
_entity.type
_entity.pdbx_description
1 polymer ?
#
loop_
_entity_poly.entity_id
_entity_poly.type
_entity_poly.pdbx_seq_one_letter_code
_entity_poly.pdbx_strand_id
1 'polypeptide(L)'
;MDLSRNNLSGAIPITFANLQQLCILNLSFNSLSGRFEDSFTPNAKVLLDHNMDICGDPKYGLTPCDATELDKKHHILKTSYALLLAFGFFCFICLATGCVTVIYRRRKIAKDNSKNKSQDMVSIWNFDAKIAFQDIIDATECFDEKYCIGIGGYGSVFRAELEGGNVYAIKLLHSVDDSIDEKGFHAEIQVLTKVRHRCIVKLHGYCSHSKCKFLIYDLIEKGSLASNLQEEQLAKELDWSKRATILKDVAQALSYLHYDWDVPIIHRDIKSSNILLDLDFKAYVSDFGMAKNLKHTCSSWSTIFVGTCGYIAPELSSAMMFTEKCDVYSFGVVAMEVVMCKHPGDLLLPFFCRTEQHTKLMDILDKRIAAPTSDEEKDIILLVLVAFACLQIFPKSPANNAAGIPNIHKQKLHNRHPEAP
;
A
#
# COMPACT_ATOMS: atom_id res chain seq x y z
N MET A 1 25.34 88.58 16.71
CA MET A 1 25.71 87.66 15.63
C MET A 1 24.48 86.87 15.23
N ASP A 2 24.10 86.96 13.96
CA ASP A 2 22.94 86.23 13.43
C ASP A 2 23.42 85.13 12.49
N LEU A 3 23.08 83.89 12.85
CA LEU A 3 23.37 82.66 12.14
C LEU A 3 22.08 81.87 11.87
N SER A 4 20.92 82.53 11.94
CA SER A 4 19.64 81.88 11.64
C SER A 4 19.55 81.46 10.17
N ARG A 5 18.81 80.39 9.87
CA ARG A 5 18.56 79.91 8.49
C ARG A 5 19.82 79.61 7.66
N ASN A 6 20.89 79.13 8.31
CA ASN A 6 22.16 78.81 7.64
C ASN A 6 22.38 77.30 7.43
N ASN A 7 21.34 76.48 7.64
CA ASN A 7 21.39 75.02 7.50
C ASN A 7 22.49 74.35 8.35
N LEU A 8 22.83 74.96 9.48
CA LEU A 8 23.82 74.42 10.42
C LEU A 8 23.27 73.14 11.06
N SER A 9 24.13 72.14 11.28
CA SER A 9 23.74 70.88 11.91
C SER A 9 24.77 70.40 12.93
N GLY A 10 24.32 69.54 13.86
CA GLY A 10 25.13 69.02 14.96
C GLY A 10 25.04 69.85 16.24
N ALA A 11 25.90 69.52 17.20
CA ALA A 11 25.90 70.15 18.52
C ALA A 11 26.47 71.57 18.50
N ILE A 12 25.92 72.45 19.34
CA ILE A 12 26.41 73.81 19.51
C ILE A 12 27.78 73.75 20.19
N PRO A 13 28.86 74.25 19.55
CA PRO A 13 30.19 74.24 20.14
C PRO A 13 30.29 75.07 21.42
N ILE A 14 30.95 74.53 22.45
CA ILE A 14 31.19 75.23 23.73
C ILE A 14 32.01 76.51 23.56
N THR A 15 32.75 76.62 22.45
CA THR A 15 33.58 77.79 22.13
C THR A 15 32.79 79.09 22.00
N PHE A 16 31.46 79.05 21.76
CA PHE A 16 30.62 80.25 21.78
C PHE A 16 30.63 80.97 23.14
N ALA A 17 30.92 80.26 24.24
CA ALA A 17 31.08 80.85 25.58
C ALA A 17 32.26 81.80 25.73
N ASN A 18 33.25 81.70 24.85
CA ASN A 18 34.44 82.55 24.91
C ASN A 18 34.24 83.91 24.22
N LEU A 19 33.09 84.15 23.59
CA LEU A 19 32.79 85.40 22.88
C LEU A 19 32.21 86.46 23.84
N GLN A 20 33.09 87.13 24.61
CA GLN A 20 32.69 88.04 25.69
C GLN A 20 32.00 89.35 25.25
N GLN A 21 32.07 89.72 23.96
CA GLN A 21 31.47 90.95 23.44
C GLN A 21 30.12 90.73 22.72
N LEU A 22 29.55 89.53 22.82
CA LEU A 22 28.34 89.18 22.09
C LEU A 22 27.07 89.61 22.86
N CYS A 23 26.25 90.49 22.28
CA CYS A 23 24.98 90.89 22.91
C CYS A 23 23.79 89.99 22.53
N ILE A 24 23.78 89.48 21.28
CA ILE A 24 22.71 88.62 20.75
C ILE A 24 23.35 87.51 19.91
N LEU A 25 22.91 86.26 20.12
CA LEU A 25 23.24 85.10 19.30
C LEU A 25 21.95 84.51 18.74
N ASN A 26 21.71 84.64 17.44
CA ASN A 26 20.54 84.05 16.80
C ASN A 26 20.94 82.79 16.03
N LEU A 27 20.48 81.62 16.49
CA LEU A 27 20.73 80.31 15.90
C LEU A 27 19.43 79.64 15.43
N SER A 28 18.33 80.39 15.37
CA SER A 28 17.01 79.88 15.01
C SER A 28 16.95 79.33 13.57
N PHE A 29 16.01 78.41 13.32
CA PHE A 29 15.75 77.83 12.00
C PHE A 29 17.00 77.16 11.38
N ASN A 30 17.69 76.33 12.16
CA ASN A 30 18.77 75.46 11.69
C ASN A 30 18.40 73.98 12.02
N SER A 31 19.33 73.04 11.80
CA SER A 31 19.20 71.62 12.14
C SER A 31 20.13 71.22 13.29
N LEU A 32 20.26 72.08 14.29
CA LEU A 32 21.14 71.85 15.45
C LEU A 32 20.52 70.80 16.38
N SER A 33 21.37 69.99 17.01
CA SER A 33 20.94 68.87 17.87
C SER A 33 21.76 68.75 19.14
N GLY A 34 21.20 68.10 20.17
CA GLY A 34 21.91 67.81 21.43
C GLY A 34 21.46 68.70 22.60
N ARG A 35 22.25 68.65 23.69
CA ARG A 35 21.90 69.34 24.94
C ARG A 35 22.45 70.77 24.96
N PHE A 36 21.57 71.73 25.21
CA PHE A 36 21.96 73.12 25.47
C PHE A 36 22.02 73.37 26.98
N GLU A 37 23.13 73.97 27.45
CA GLU A 37 23.28 74.40 28.83
C GLU A 37 23.40 75.93 28.90
N ASP A 38 22.90 76.49 29.99
CA ASP A 38 22.80 77.94 30.24
C ASP A 38 24.18 78.65 30.33
N SER A 39 25.23 77.88 30.57
CA SER A 39 26.62 78.33 30.75
C SER A 39 27.28 78.83 29.45
N PHE A 40 26.62 78.73 28.29
CA PHE A 40 27.24 78.98 27.00
C PHE A 40 27.36 80.46 26.60
N THR A 41 26.62 81.42 27.18
CA THR A 41 26.86 82.87 27.00
C THR A 41 26.10 83.68 28.07
N PRO A 42 26.68 83.99 29.23
CA PRO A 42 25.93 84.57 30.36
C PRO A 42 25.39 85.99 30.11
N ASN A 43 25.97 86.73 29.16
CA ASN A 43 25.64 88.13 28.88
C ASN A 43 24.95 88.36 27.53
N ALA A 44 24.61 87.30 26.79
CA ALA A 44 24.01 87.40 25.46
C ALA A 44 22.59 86.83 25.45
N LYS A 45 21.67 87.48 24.72
CA LYS A 45 20.36 86.89 24.43
C LYS A 45 20.51 85.84 23.33
N VAL A 46 20.17 84.59 23.64
CA VAL A 46 20.25 83.46 22.69
C VAL A 46 18.86 83.11 22.17
N LEU A 47 18.73 82.98 20.84
CA LEU A 47 17.50 82.56 20.16
C LEU A 47 17.73 81.21 19.48
N LEU A 48 16.94 80.19 19.86
CA LEU A 48 17.12 78.78 19.44
C LEU A 48 15.90 78.20 18.72
N ASP A 49 14.88 79.01 18.45
CA ASP A 49 13.60 78.56 17.89
C ASP A 49 13.78 77.73 16.61
N HIS A 50 12.89 76.75 16.41
CA HIS A 50 12.85 75.90 15.21
C HIS A 50 14.16 75.12 14.95
N ASN A 51 14.82 74.63 16.00
CA ASN A 51 15.76 73.51 15.94
C ASN A 51 15.10 72.31 16.64
N MET A 52 14.68 71.30 15.88
CA MET A 52 13.78 70.24 16.38
C MET A 52 14.44 69.28 17.37
N ASP A 53 15.76 69.07 17.26
CA ASP A 53 16.50 68.03 17.98
C ASP A 53 17.39 68.60 19.12
N ILE A 54 17.15 69.85 19.53
CA ILE A 54 17.83 70.46 20.66
C ILE A 54 16.95 70.41 21.91
N CYS A 55 17.52 70.00 23.04
CA CYS A 55 16.83 69.92 24.31
C CYS A 55 17.62 70.71 25.38
N GLY A 56 16.93 71.25 26.38
CA GLY A 56 17.55 72.12 27.37
C GLY A 56 16.55 72.78 28.31
N ASP A 57 16.96 73.90 28.91
CA ASP A 57 16.14 74.63 29.87
C ASP A 57 14.93 75.30 29.19
N PRO A 58 13.69 75.10 29.69
CA PRO A 58 12.47 75.73 29.16
C PRO A 58 12.52 77.25 29.04
N LYS A 59 13.40 77.93 29.79
CA LYS A 59 13.54 79.39 29.69
C LYS A 59 14.00 79.88 28.30
N TYR A 60 14.54 79.00 27.47
CA TYR A 60 14.92 79.26 26.07
C TYR A 60 13.89 78.75 25.06
N GLY A 61 12.71 78.31 25.50
CA GLY A 61 11.69 77.71 24.63
C GLY A 61 12.00 76.26 24.21
N LEU A 62 12.93 75.59 24.91
CA LEU A 62 13.35 74.21 24.63
C LEU A 62 12.59 73.18 25.47
N THR A 63 12.52 71.95 24.97
CA THR A 63 12.02 70.80 25.75
C THR A 63 13.13 70.26 26.67
N PRO A 64 12.81 69.83 27.91
CA PRO A 64 13.79 69.19 28.78
C PRO A 64 14.36 67.92 28.16
N CYS A 65 15.66 67.68 28.32
CA CYS A 65 16.31 66.46 27.84
C CYS A 65 15.89 65.23 28.67
N ASP A 66 15.17 64.28 28.07
CA ASP A 66 14.81 63.01 28.71
C ASP A 66 15.95 61.98 28.62
N ALA A 67 16.47 61.53 29.76
CA ALA A 67 17.57 60.57 29.85
C ALA A 67 17.18 59.10 29.52
N THR A 68 16.04 58.83 28.85
CA THR A 68 15.43 57.49 28.84
C THR A 68 15.49 56.72 27.50
N GLU A 69 16.17 57.24 26.47
CA GLU A 69 16.25 56.57 25.16
C GLU A 69 17.34 55.49 25.07
N LEU A 70 18.48 55.63 25.78
CA LEU A 70 19.61 54.71 25.64
C LEU A 70 19.40 53.39 26.41
N ASP A 71 18.75 53.44 27.58
CA ASP A 71 18.55 52.27 28.45
C ASP A 71 17.43 51.33 27.96
N LYS A 72 16.38 51.88 27.33
CA LYS A 72 15.28 51.07 26.77
C LYS A 72 15.74 50.18 25.61
N LYS A 73 16.63 50.68 24.75
CA LYS A 73 17.20 49.89 23.63
C LYS A 73 18.06 48.74 24.12
N HIS A 74 18.88 48.97 25.15
CA HIS A 74 19.79 47.94 25.69
C HIS A 74 19.03 46.85 26.45
N HIS A 75 17.93 47.20 27.11
CA HIS A 75 17.06 46.24 27.78
C HIS A 75 16.30 45.38 26.77
N ILE A 76 15.69 45.97 25.72
CA ILE A 76 14.96 45.23 24.68
C ILE A 76 15.87 44.24 23.94
N LEU A 77 17.12 44.62 23.64
CA LEU A 77 18.10 43.76 22.98
C LEU A 77 18.55 42.57 23.87
N LYS A 78 18.68 42.78 25.18
CA LYS A 78 18.99 41.70 26.14
C LYS A 78 17.81 40.74 26.30
N THR A 79 16.58 41.25 26.37
CA THR A 79 15.39 40.39 26.49
C THR A 79 15.18 39.57 25.22
N SER A 80 15.41 40.14 24.03
CA SER A 80 15.27 39.40 22.76
C SER A 80 16.34 38.30 22.61
N TYR A 81 17.58 38.56 23.02
CA TYR A 81 18.65 37.54 23.00
C TYR A 81 18.37 36.41 23.99
N ALA A 82 17.87 36.72 25.19
CA ALA A 82 17.48 35.72 26.19
C ALA A 82 16.34 34.80 25.69
N LEU A 83 15.34 35.37 25.00
CA LEU A 83 14.24 34.60 24.40
C LEU A 83 14.72 33.69 23.26
N LEU A 84 15.65 34.18 22.41
CA LEU A 84 16.25 33.37 21.34
C LEU A 84 17.05 32.20 21.88
N LEU A 85 17.85 32.41 22.94
CA LEU A 85 18.59 31.33 23.60
C LEU A 85 17.65 30.31 24.26
N ALA A 86 16.60 30.77 24.94
CA ALA A 86 15.61 29.90 25.55
C ALA A 86 14.87 29.05 24.49
N PHE A 87 14.50 29.65 23.36
CA PHE A 87 13.88 28.94 22.25
C PHE A 87 14.83 27.92 21.61
N GLY A 88 16.10 28.28 21.41
CA GLY A 88 17.13 27.37 20.92
C GLY A 88 17.32 26.16 21.84
N PHE A 89 17.37 26.38 23.15
CA PHE A 89 17.48 25.31 24.15
C PHE A 89 16.23 24.42 24.19
N PHE A 90 15.04 24.99 24.08
CA PHE A 90 13.79 24.23 24.00
C PHE A 90 13.74 23.35 22.73
N CYS A 91 14.11 23.90 21.58
CA CYS A 91 14.20 23.15 20.33
C CYS A 91 15.24 22.01 20.42
N PHE A 92 16.38 22.26 21.05
CA PHE A 92 17.39 21.23 21.29
C PHE A 92 16.88 20.09 22.17
N ILE A 93 16.14 20.39 23.25
CA ILE A 93 15.51 19.38 24.10
C ILE A 93 14.45 18.58 23.33
N CYS A 94 13.61 19.24 22.53
CA CYS A 94 12.60 18.57 21.70
C CYS A 94 13.24 17.64 20.66
N LEU A 95 14.35 18.06 20.02
CA LEU A 95 15.09 17.23 19.09
C LEU A 95 15.79 16.06 19.80
N ALA A 96 16.42 16.30 20.96
CA ALA A 96 17.06 15.26 21.74
C ALA A 96 16.04 14.21 22.23
N THR A 97 14.89 14.64 22.74
CA THR A 97 13.81 13.73 23.16
C THR A 97 13.17 13.01 21.98
N GLY A 98 13.00 13.67 20.83
CA GLY A 98 12.60 13.05 19.56
C GLY A 98 13.60 11.98 19.09
N CYS A 99 14.89 12.28 19.11
CA CYS A 99 15.95 11.33 18.76
C CYS A 99 16.00 10.15 19.74
N VAL A 100 15.90 10.40 21.05
CA VAL A 100 15.88 9.35 22.08
C VAL A 100 14.64 8.48 21.93
N THR A 101 13.45 9.06 21.67
CA THR A 101 12.23 8.27 21.44
C THR A 101 12.30 7.47 20.15
N VAL A 102 12.89 8.00 19.07
CA VAL A 102 13.15 7.26 17.83
C VAL A 102 14.16 6.13 18.07
N ILE A 103 15.26 6.39 18.78
CA ILE A 103 16.26 5.36 19.13
C ILE A 103 15.64 4.31 20.04
N TYR A 104 14.84 4.69 21.02
CA TYR A 104 14.13 3.77 21.91
C TYR A 104 13.10 2.94 21.14
N ARG A 105 12.33 3.55 20.23
CA ARG A 105 11.40 2.83 19.34
C ARG A 105 12.15 1.89 18.41
N ARG A 106 13.26 2.32 17.80
CA ARG A 106 14.12 1.47 16.96
C ARG A 106 14.73 0.32 17.75
N ARG A 107 15.19 0.57 18.98
CA ARG A 107 15.70 -0.48 19.89
C ARG A 107 14.60 -1.40 20.37
N LYS A 108 13.37 -0.91 20.60
CA LYS A 108 12.22 -1.73 20.94
C LYS A 108 11.79 -2.61 19.77
N ILE A 109 11.72 -2.06 18.55
CA ILE A 109 11.46 -2.82 17.32
C ILE A 109 12.58 -3.84 17.07
N ALA A 110 13.85 -3.47 17.25
CA ALA A 110 14.97 -4.39 17.14
C ALA A 110 14.97 -5.46 18.24
N LYS A 111 14.53 -5.13 19.46
CA LYS A 111 14.41 -6.07 20.59
C LYS A 111 13.18 -6.96 20.48
N ASP A 112 12.08 -6.49 19.91
CA ASP A 112 10.91 -7.29 19.55
C ASP A 112 11.24 -8.20 18.34
N ASN A 113 12.00 -7.72 17.34
CA ASN A 113 12.55 -8.55 16.26
C ASN A 113 13.63 -9.53 16.76
N SER A 114 14.37 -9.19 17.82
CA SER A 114 15.39 -10.06 18.43
C SER A 114 14.78 -11.09 19.39
N LYS A 115 13.68 -10.75 20.08
CA LYS A 115 12.83 -11.70 20.81
C LYS A 115 12.01 -12.59 19.86
N ASN A 116 11.68 -12.07 18.68
CA ASN A 116 11.22 -12.83 17.51
C ASN A 116 12.41 -13.23 16.61
N LYS A 117 13.60 -13.52 17.17
CA LYS A 117 14.46 -14.49 16.49
C LYS A 117 13.60 -15.74 16.40
N SER A 118 13.16 -16.04 15.18
CA SER A 118 12.36 -17.20 14.82
C SER A 118 12.91 -18.39 15.59
N GLN A 119 12.22 -18.77 16.67
CA GLN A 119 12.36 -20.12 17.15
C GLN A 119 12.00 -20.97 15.95
N ASP A 120 12.94 -21.75 15.42
CA ASP A 120 12.70 -22.59 14.24
C ASP A 120 11.41 -23.37 14.51
N MET A 121 10.35 -23.02 13.77
CA MET A 121 8.99 -23.48 14.03
C MET A 121 8.59 -24.35 12.86
N VAL A 122 8.60 -25.64 13.09
CA VAL A 122 8.00 -26.61 12.17
C VAL A 122 6.66 -27.00 12.78
N SER A 123 5.58 -26.88 12.02
CA SER A 123 4.29 -27.38 12.45
C SER A 123 3.67 -28.17 11.31
N ILE A 124 3.50 -29.46 11.57
CA ILE A 124 2.91 -30.40 10.63
C ILE A 124 1.74 -31.03 11.34
N TRP A 125 0.58 -30.98 10.69
CA TRP A 125 -0.65 -31.51 11.22
C TRP A 125 -0.56 -33.03 10.99
N ASN A 126 -0.52 -33.80 12.08
CA ASN A 126 -0.45 -35.27 12.11
C ASN A 126 0.96 -35.93 12.07
N PHE A 127 2.06 -35.18 12.20
CA PHE A 127 3.42 -35.75 12.29
C PHE A 127 4.24 -35.13 13.43
N ASP A 128 5.28 -35.84 13.90
CA ASP A 128 6.34 -35.22 14.70
C ASP A 128 7.12 -34.25 13.80
N ALA A 129 6.97 -32.96 14.09
CA ALA A 129 7.47 -31.86 13.27
C ALA A 129 8.99 -31.92 13.05
N LYS A 130 9.78 -32.49 13.97
CA LYS A 130 11.24 -32.57 13.83
C LYS A 130 11.68 -33.72 12.91
N ILE A 131 10.97 -34.84 12.95
CA ILE A 131 11.25 -36.03 12.14
C ILE A 131 10.87 -35.73 10.68
N ALA A 132 9.65 -35.20 10.47
CA ALA A 132 9.15 -34.89 9.14
C ALA A 132 9.92 -33.76 8.41
N PHE A 133 10.63 -32.88 9.12
CA PHE A 133 11.55 -31.94 8.46
C PHE A 133 12.72 -32.66 7.79
N GLN A 134 13.39 -33.55 8.53
CA GLN A 134 14.53 -34.30 8.00
C GLN A 134 14.09 -35.22 6.88
N ASP A 135 12.94 -35.88 7.03
CA ASP A 135 12.37 -36.75 6.00
C ASP A 135 12.14 -36.00 4.66
N ILE A 136 11.69 -34.74 4.71
CA ILE A 136 11.49 -33.93 3.50
C ILE A 136 12.83 -33.54 2.86
N ILE A 137 13.82 -33.16 3.66
CA ILE A 137 15.16 -32.84 3.15
C ILE A 137 15.79 -34.07 2.49
N ASP A 138 15.65 -35.23 3.11
CA ASP A 138 16.20 -36.49 2.61
C ASP A 138 15.44 -36.95 1.36
N ALA A 139 14.10 -36.92 1.37
CA ALA A 139 13.26 -37.32 0.24
C ALA A 139 13.41 -36.43 -0.99
N THR A 140 13.87 -35.19 -0.81
CA THR A 140 14.15 -34.25 -1.92
C THR A 140 15.65 -34.12 -2.23
N GLU A 141 16.51 -34.91 -1.58
CA GLU A 141 17.97 -34.81 -1.66
C GLU A 141 18.48 -33.36 -1.54
N CYS A 142 18.01 -32.66 -0.51
CA CYS A 142 18.27 -31.23 -0.29
C CYS A 142 17.69 -30.32 -1.38
N PHE A 143 16.46 -30.58 -1.82
CA PHE A 143 15.76 -29.84 -2.87
C PHE A 143 16.51 -29.86 -4.22
N ASP A 144 17.00 -31.04 -4.62
CA ASP A 144 17.65 -31.24 -5.91
C ASP A 144 16.66 -30.94 -7.07
N GLU A 145 17.20 -30.35 -8.14
CA GLU A 145 16.42 -29.93 -9.32
C GLU A 145 15.64 -31.08 -9.96
N LYS A 146 16.10 -32.33 -9.85
CA LYS A 146 15.41 -33.51 -10.39
C LYS A 146 14.03 -33.74 -9.77
N TYR A 147 13.78 -33.23 -8.57
CA TYR A 147 12.48 -33.29 -7.90
C TYR A 147 11.62 -32.06 -8.15
N CYS A 148 12.15 -31.03 -8.80
CA CYS A 148 11.43 -29.79 -9.09
C CYS A 148 10.32 -30.07 -10.13
N ILE A 149 9.08 -29.79 -9.75
CA ILE A 149 7.90 -29.97 -10.59
C ILE A 149 7.31 -28.62 -11.05
N GLY A 150 7.81 -27.51 -10.54
CA GLY A 150 7.39 -26.18 -10.98
C GLY A 150 8.18 -25.07 -10.30
N ILE A 151 8.32 -23.95 -11.01
CA ILE A 151 8.98 -22.74 -10.50
C ILE A 151 8.00 -21.58 -10.68
N GLY A 152 7.64 -20.94 -9.57
CA GLY A 152 6.78 -19.75 -9.54
C GLY A 152 7.57 -18.51 -9.12
N GLY A 153 6.89 -17.36 -9.09
CA GLY A 153 7.50 -16.08 -8.70
C GLY A 153 7.87 -15.99 -7.21
N TYR A 154 7.25 -16.81 -6.36
CA TYR A 154 7.41 -16.78 -4.90
C TYR A 154 8.13 -18.02 -4.34
N GLY A 155 8.54 -18.96 -5.20
CA GLY A 155 9.13 -20.22 -4.76
C GLY A 155 9.16 -21.31 -5.83
N SER A 156 9.82 -22.41 -5.51
CA SER A 156 9.90 -23.63 -6.32
C SER A 156 9.13 -24.75 -5.64
N VAL A 157 8.45 -25.60 -6.42
CA VAL A 157 7.66 -26.73 -5.92
C VAL A 157 8.38 -28.03 -6.26
N PHE A 158 8.56 -28.88 -5.26
CA PHE A 158 9.25 -30.16 -5.38
C PHE A 158 8.30 -31.32 -5.07
N ARG A 159 8.44 -32.43 -5.80
CA ARG A 159 7.79 -33.69 -5.46
C ARG A 159 8.60 -34.39 -4.37
N ALA A 160 7.99 -34.69 -3.24
CA ALA A 160 8.59 -35.48 -2.17
C ALA A 160 7.79 -36.74 -1.91
N GLU A 161 8.46 -37.89 -1.83
CA GLU A 161 7.87 -39.17 -1.48
C GLU A 161 8.37 -39.57 -0.10
N LEU A 162 7.48 -39.57 0.89
CA LEU A 162 7.82 -39.87 2.28
C LEU A 162 7.64 -41.35 2.60
N GLU A 163 8.21 -41.79 3.72
CA GLU A 163 8.04 -43.16 4.21
C GLU A 163 6.55 -43.54 4.32
N GLY A 164 6.21 -44.73 3.81
CA GLY A 164 4.82 -45.19 3.67
C GLY A 164 4.18 -44.93 2.30
N GLY A 165 4.92 -44.36 1.34
CA GLY A 165 4.48 -44.20 -0.06
C GLY A 165 3.57 -42.99 -0.30
N ASN A 166 3.46 -42.10 0.69
CA ASN A 166 2.70 -40.85 0.53
C ASN A 166 3.53 -39.84 -0.25
N VAL A 167 2.91 -39.22 -1.26
CA VAL A 167 3.56 -38.25 -2.14
C VAL A 167 2.98 -36.86 -1.88
N TYR A 168 3.87 -35.87 -1.72
CA TYR A 168 3.52 -34.50 -1.39
C TYR A 168 4.17 -33.50 -2.36
N ALA A 169 3.56 -32.33 -2.47
CA ALA A 169 4.14 -31.17 -3.12
C ALA A 169 4.74 -30.24 -2.05
N ILE A 170 6.02 -29.92 -2.18
CA ILE A 170 6.77 -29.07 -1.24
C ILE A 170 7.08 -27.75 -1.92
N LYS A 171 6.38 -26.68 -1.53
CA LYS A 171 6.63 -25.32 -2.03
C LYS A 171 7.71 -24.67 -1.17
N LEU A 172 8.94 -24.63 -1.67
CA LEU A 172 10.09 -23.96 -1.06
C LEU A 172 10.14 -22.49 -1.51
N LEU A 173 10.22 -21.57 -0.56
CA LEU A 173 10.33 -20.14 -0.87
C LEU A 173 11.76 -19.77 -1.31
N HIS A 174 11.89 -18.90 -2.31
CA HIS A 174 13.20 -18.50 -2.88
C HIS A 174 14.03 -17.65 -1.91
N SER A 175 13.41 -16.80 -1.09
CA SER A 175 14.10 -15.93 -0.15
C SER A 175 13.50 -16.03 1.25
N VAL A 176 14.35 -16.23 2.26
CA VAL A 176 13.96 -16.27 3.68
C VAL A 176 13.86 -14.86 4.27
N ASP A 177 14.48 -13.86 3.61
CA ASP A 177 14.64 -12.48 4.08
C ASP A 177 13.83 -11.44 3.27
N ASP A 178 13.11 -11.85 2.21
CA ASP A 178 12.22 -10.92 1.51
C ASP A 178 10.91 -10.73 2.31
N SER A 179 10.69 -9.49 2.75
CA SER A 179 9.52 -9.10 3.52
C SER A 179 8.19 -9.32 2.80
N ILE A 180 8.18 -9.41 1.46
CA ILE A 180 6.98 -9.69 0.67
C ILE A 180 6.65 -11.18 0.70
N ASP A 181 7.64 -12.03 0.43
CA ASP A 181 7.50 -13.49 0.45
C ASP A 181 7.13 -13.99 1.85
N GLU A 182 7.69 -13.36 2.89
CA GLU A 182 7.33 -13.63 4.28
C GLU A 182 5.85 -13.37 4.57
N LYS A 183 5.30 -12.25 4.08
CA LYS A 183 3.88 -11.96 4.27
C LYS A 183 3.02 -12.96 3.51
N GLY A 184 3.45 -13.35 2.31
CA GLY A 184 2.75 -14.36 1.53
C GLY A 184 2.71 -15.71 2.21
N PHE A 185 3.85 -16.17 2.72
CA PHE A 185 3.98 -17.39 3.51
C PHE A 185 3.00 -17.42 4.70
N HIS A 186 3.00 -16.35 5.51
CA HIS A 186 2.12 -16.26 6.68
C HIS A 186 0.64 -16.15 6.28
N ALA A 187 0.32 -15.43 5.19
CA ALA A 187 -1.05 -15.34 4.69
C ALA A 187 -1.58 -16.72 4.27
N GLU A 188 -0.78 -17.46 3.51
CA GLU A 188 -1.12 -18.80 3.04
C GLU A 188 -1.35 -19.77 4.21
N ILE A 189 -0.45 -19.78 5.21
CA ILE A 189 -0.63 -20.56 6.44
C ILE A 189 -1.89 -20.14 7.19
N GLN A 190 -2.12 -18.85 7.39
CA GLN A 190 -3.27 -18.36 8.17
C GLN A 190 -4.62 -18.75 7.54
N VAL A 191 -4.68 -18.81 6.21
CA VAL A 191 -5.89 -19.20 5.48
C VAL A 191 -6.04 -20.72 5.43
N LEU A 192 -5.03 -21.44 4.92
CA LEU A 192 -5.13 -22.87 4.64
C LEU A 192 -5.09 -23.77 5.89
N THR A 193 -4.67 -23.26 7.04
CA THR A 193 -4.85 -23.97 8.32
C THR A 193 -6.30 -24.01 8.78
N LYS A 194 -7.16 -23.12 8.26
CA LYS A 194 -8.57 -23.00 8.64
C LYS A 194 -9.51 -23.47 7.54
N VAL A 195 -9.17 -23.19 6.29
CA VAL A 195 -9.95 -23.55 5.11
C VAL A 195 -9.85 -25.04 4.82
N ARG A 196 -10.99 -25.70 4.68
CA ARG A 196 -11.09 -27.09 4.22
C ARG A 196 -12.27 -27.24 3.28
N HIS A 197 -11.98 -27.41 1.99
CA HIS A 197 -12.99 -27.56 0.96
C HIS A 197 -12.51 -28.51 -0.13
N ARG A 198 -13.42 -29.27 -0.74
CA ARG A 198 -13.10 -30.32 -1.74
C ARG A 198 -12.47 -29.81 -3.04
N CYS A 199 -12.56 -28.50 -3.31
CA CYS A 199 -12.00 -27.83 -4.50
C CYS A 199 -10.90 -26.82 -4.13
N ILE A 200 -10.29 -26.95 -2.94
CA ILE A 200 -9.16 -26.13 -2.49
C ILE A 200 -8.03 -27.08 -2.08
N VAL A 201 -6.80 -26.76 -2.47
CA VAL A 201 -5.63 -27.58 -2.12
C VAL A 201 -5.47 -27.69 -0.60
N LYS A 202 -5.10 -28.87 -0.13
CA LYS A 202 -4.93 -29.13 1.30
C LYS A 202 -3.50 -28.89 1.72
N LEU A 203 -3.31 -27.99 2.69
CA LEU A 203 -2.05 -27.82 3.41
C LEU A 203 -1.96 -28.84 4.55
N HIS A 204 -0.91 -29.65 4.57
CA HIS A 204 -0.61 -30.59 5.67
C HIS A 204 0.31 -30.02 6.71
N GLY A 205 1.13 -29.04 6.36
CA GLY A 205 2.11 -28.48 7.28
C GLY A 205 2.98 -27.41 6.65
N TYR A 206 3.82 -26.84 7.47
CA TYR A 206 4.81 -25.86 7.05
C TYR A 206 6.07 -25.97 7.91
N CYS A 207 7.17 -25.53 7.33
CA CYS A 207 8.43 -25.32 8.00
C CYS A 207 8.79 -23.84 7.94
N SER A 208 9.03 -23.23 9.11
CA SER A 208 9.62 -21.91 9.26
C SER A 208 10.95 -22.04 9.97
N HIS A 209 11.99 -22.39 9.22
CA HIS A 209 13.36 -22.50 9.72
C HIS A 209 14.19 -21.31 9.25
N SER A 210 15.17 -20.91 10.06
CA SER A 210 16.16 -19.86 9.76
C SER A 210 16.94 -20.04 8.45
N LYS A 211 16.88 -21.22 7.82
CA LYS A 211 17.62 -21.56 6.59
C LYS A 211 16.71 -21.80 5.40
N CYS A 212 15.47 -22.22 5.63
CA CYS A 212 14.51 -22.54 4.59
C CYS A 212 13.09 -22.42 5.14
N LYS A 213 12.17 -22.01 4.26
CA LYS A 213 10.76 -21.93 4.56
C LYS A 213 10.01 -22.66 3.46
N PHE A 214 9.16 -23.60 3.85
CA PHE A 214 8.40 -24.37 2.89
C PHE A 214 7.02 -24.77 3.40
N LEU A 215 6.13 -25.06 2.46
CA LEU A 215 4.75 -25.49 2.69
C LEU A 215 4.55 -26.88 2.08
N ILE A 216 3.78 -27.74 2.76
CA ILE A 216 3.56 -29.15 2.41
C ILE A 216 2.11 -29.33 2.00
N TYR A 217 1.86 -29.77 0.77
CA TYR A 217 0.52 -29.97 0.22
C TYR A 217 0.31 -31.40 -0.28
N ASP A 218 -0.95 -31.79 -0.46
CA ASP A 218 -1.29 -32.88 -1.37
C ASP A 218 -0.69 -32.62 -2.75
N LEU A 219 -0.05 -33.63 -3.35
CA LEU A 219 0.39 -33.55 -4.74
C LEU A 219 -0.84 -33.69 -5.66
N ILE A 220 -1.03 -32.71 -6.55
CA ILE A 220 -2.08 -32.73 -7.57
C ILE A 220 -1.41 -32.97 -8.93
N GLU A 221 -1.70 -34.12 -9.55
CA GLU A 221 -0.78 -34.79 -10.47
C GLU A 221 -0.73 -34.20 -11.89
N LYS A 222 -1.85 -33.71 -12.43
CA LYS A 222 -1.86 -33.12 -13.78
C LYS A 222 -1.33 -31.68 -13.80
N GLY A 223 -0.90 -31.14 -12.66
CA GLY A 223 -0.35 -29.78 -12.57
C GLY A 223 -1.41 -28.71 -12.84
N SER A 224 -0.98 -27.57 -13.38
CA SER A 224 -1.85 -26.39 -13.54
C SER A 224 -2.77 -26.49 -14.76
N LEU A 225 -3.95 -25.88 -14.66
CA LEU A 225 -4.90 -25.72 -15.76
C LEU A 225 -4.24 -24.97 -16.93
N ALA A 226 -3.42 -23.95 -16.66
CA ALA A 226 -2.68 -23.23 -17.71
C ALA A 226 -1.81 -24.18 -18.55
N SER A 227 -1.05 -25.07 -17.90
CA SER A 227 -0.22 -26.08 -18.57
C SER A 227 -1.06 -27.06 -19.39
N ASN A 228 -2.20 -27.51 -18.86
CA ASN A 228 -3.11 -28.43 -19.55
C ASN A 228 -3.80 -27.78 -20.76
N LEU A 229 -4.11 -26.49 -20.71
CA LEU A 229 -4.71 -25.75 -21.84
C LEU A 229 -3.69 -25.46 -22.95
N GLN A 230 -2.41 -25.31 -22.58
CA GLN A 230 -1.31 -25.03 -23.51
C GLN A 230 -0.83 -26.28 -24.25
N GLU A 231 -0.72 -27.41 -23.55
CA GLU A 231 -0.27 -28.68 -24.12
C GLU A 231 -1.37 -29.27 -25.03
N GLU A 232 -1.00 -29.70 -26.23
CA GLU A 232 -1.97 -30.03 -27.28
C GLU A 232 -2.80 -31.28 -26.94
N GLN A 233 -2.17 -32.30 -26.37
CA GLN A 233 -2.85 -33.57 -26.10
C GLN A 233 -3.80 -33.45 -24.89
N LEU A 234 -3.34 -32.84 -23.80
CA LEU A 234 -4.10 -32.57 -22.59
C LEU A 234 -5.28 -31.62 -22.88
N ALA A 235 -5.08 -30.60 -23.72
CA ALA A 235 -6.17 -29.70 -24.11
C ALA A 235 -7.30 -30.41 -24.87
N LYS A 236 -6.97 -31.47 -25.63
CA LYS A 236 -7.95 -32.34 -26.31
C LYS A 236 -8.64 -33.30 -25.36
N GLU A 237 -7.97 -33.75 -24.29
CA GLU A 237 -8.57 -34.57 -23.24
C GLU A 237 -9.61 -33.80 -22.42
N LEU A 238 -9.46 -32.47 -22.32
CA LEU A 238 -10.40 -31.55 -21.68
C LEU A 238 -11.60 -31.24 -22.58
N ASP A 239 -12.50 -32.21 -22.76
CA ASP A 239 -13.77 -32.01 -23.46
C ASP A 239 -14.66 -30.92 -22.80
N TRP A 240 -15.75 -30.55 -23.49
CA TRP A 240 -16.63 -29.47 -23.02
C TRP A 240 -17.26 -29.75 -21.65
N SER A 241 -17.57 -31.00 -21.35
CA SER A 241 -18.13 -31.42 -20.06
C SER A 241 -17.12 -31.26 -18.91
N LYS A 242 -15.86 -31.68 -19.13
CA LYS A 242 -14.77 -31.50 -18.17
C LYS A 242 -14.46 -30.02 -17.95
N ARG A 243 -14.41 -29.22 -19.02
CA ARG A 243 -14.22 -27.77 -18.95
C ARG A 243 -15.31 -27.09 -18.10
N ALA A 244 -16.58 -27.48 -18.30
CA ALA A 244 -17.69 -26.99 -17.49
C ALA A 244 -17.55 -27.40 -16.00
N THR A 245 -17.11 -28.65 -15.75
CA THR A 245 -16.89 -29.18 -14.40
C THR A 245 -15.77 -28.44 -13.67
N ILE A 246 -14.65 -28.18 -14.35
CA ILE A 246 -13.53 -27.38 -13.82
C ILE A 246 -14.01 -26.00 -13.37
N LEU A 247 -14.77 -25.30 -14.21
CA LEU A 247 -15.30 -23.97 -13.85
C LEU A 247 -16.28 -24.01 -12.70
N LYS A 248 -17.08 -25.07 -12.61
CA LYS A 248 -17.97 -25.31 -11.47
C LYS A 248 -17.20 -25.55 -10.17
N ASP A 249 -16.13 -26.33 -10.19
CA ASP A 249 -15.28 -26.59 -9.02
C ASP A 249 -14.61 -25.30 -8.52
N VAL A 250 -14.08 -24.48 -9.44
CA VAL A 250 -13.49 -23.17 -9.08
C VAL A 250 -14.56 -22.23 -8.52
N ALA A 251 -15.75 -22.18 -9.12
CA ALA A 251 -16.86 -21.37 -8.60
C ALA A 251 -17.31 -21.83 -7.20
N GLN A 252 -17.32 -23.14 -6.92
CA GLN A 252 -17.60 -23.68 -5.58
C GLN A 252 -16.55 -23.26 -4.56
N ALA A 253 -15.26 -23.33 -4.92
CA ALA A 253 -14.18 -22.88 -4.04
C ALA A 253 -14.30 -21.38 -3.71
N LEU A 254 -14.57 -20.54 -4.71
CA LEU A 254 -14.75 -19.10 -4.50
C LEU A 254 -16.00 -18.79 -3.66
N SER A 255 -17.11 -19.45 -3.94
CA SER A 255 -18.34 -19.30 -3.16
C SER A 255 -18.12 -19.63 -1.68
N TYR A 256 -17.42 -20.74 -1.40
CA TYR A 256 -17.03 -21.12 -0.04
C TYR A 256 -16.18 -20.04 0.64
N LEU A 257 -15.15 -19.52 -0.04
CA LEU A 257 -14.26 -18.49 0.53
C LEU A 257 -14.98 -17.17 0.81
N HIS A 258 -15.95 -16.80 -0.04
CA HIS A 258 -16.62 -15.51 0.02
C HIS A 258 -17.83 -15.48 0.96
N TYR A 259 -18.56 -16.59 1.09
CA TYR A 259 -19.87 -16.60 1.74
C TYR A 259 -20.04 -17.57 2.91
N ASP A 260 -19.20 -18.61 3.02
CA ASP A 260 -19.34 -19.61 4.08
C ASP A 260 -18.54 -19.26 5.35
N TRP A 261 -17.87 -18.10 5.35
CA TRP A 261 -17.09 -17.57 6.46
C TRP A 261 -17.68 -16.26 7.00
N ASP A 262 -17.60 -16.06 8.33
CA ASP A 262 -18.03 -14.81 8.99
C ASP A 262 -17.34 -13.56 8.42
N VAL A 263 -16.10 -13.73 7.96
CA VAL A 263 -15.32 -12.71 7.29
C VAL A 263 -14.90 -13.25 5.93
N PRO A 264 -15.33 -12.64 4.81
CA PRO A 264 -14.95 -13.10 3.48
C PRO A 264 -13.44 -13.19 3.29
N ILE A 265 -13.00 -14.31 2.71
CA ILE A 265 -11.60 -14.55 2.33
C ILE A 265 -11.47 -14.24 0.84
N ILE A 266 -10.73 -13.19 0.49
CA ILE A 266 -10.49 -12.81 -0.91
C ILE A 266 -9.15 -13.40 -1.32
N HIS A 267 -9.10 -14.19 -2.39
CA HIS A 267 -7.91 -14.87 -2.87
C HIS A 267 -6.90 -13.90 -3.52
N ARG A 268 -7.38 -12.96 -4.34
CA ARG A 268 -6.63 -11.89 -5.05
C ARG A 268 -5.62 -12.35 -6.11
N ASP A 269 -5.55 -13.64 -6.43
CA ASP A 269 -4.66 -14.15 -7.48
C ASP A 269 -5.25 -15.41 -8.15
N ILE A 270 -6.53 -15.32 -8.51
CA ILE A 270 -7.18 -16.35 -9.31
C ILE A 270 -6.69 -16.25 -10.75
N LYS A 271 -6.13 -17.34 -11.27
CA LYS A 271 -5.63 -17.48 -12.64
C LYS A 271 -5.49 -18.97 -12.97
N SER A 272 -5.41 -19.31 -14.25
CA SER A 272 -5.29 -20.71 -14.69
C SER A 272 -4.02 -21.41 -14.18
N SER A 273 -2.95 -20.70 -13.86
CA SER A 273 -1.75 -21.30 -13.24
C SER A 273 -1.92 -21.65 -11.76
N ASN A 274 -2.90 -21.05 -11.08
CA ASN A 274 -3.23 -21.31 -9.67
C ASN A 274 -4.41 -22.28 -9.50
N ILE A 275 -4.89 -22.88 -10.59
CA ILE A 275 -5.90 -23.93 -10.58
C ILE A 275 -5.21 -25.24 -10.95
N LEU A 276 -5.17 -26.20 -10.03
CA LEU A 276 -4.54 -27.51 -10.25
C LEU A 276 -5.58 -28.56 -10.60
N LEU A 277 -5.18 -29.56 -11.39
CA LEU A 277 -6.05 -30.65 -11.84
C LEU A 277 -5.53 -32.00 -11.35
N ASP A 278 -6.38 -32.81 -10.73
CA ASP A 278 -6.04 -34.20 -10.40
C ASP A 278 -6.20 -35.13 -11.61
N LEU A 279 -5.94 -36.42 -11.42
CA LEU A 279 -6.04 -37.43 -12.48
C LEU A 279 -7.44 -37.51 -13.14
N ASP A 280 -8.49 -37.16 -12.39
CA ASP A 280 -9.88 -37.15 -12.85
C ASP A 280 -10.34 -35.79 -13.40
N PHE A 281 -9.39 -34.85 -13.59
CA PHE A 281 -9.64 -33.46 -14.02
C PHE A 281 -10.52 -32.65 -13.07
N LYS A 282 -10.61 -33.04 -11.80
CA LYS A 282 -11.24 -32.21 -10.78
C LYS A 282 -10.31 -31.06 -10.42
N ALA A 283 -10.89 -29.87 -10.24
CA ALA A 283 -10.11 -28.66 -10.05
C ALA A 283 -9.93 -28.27 -8.58
N TYR A 284 -8.73 -27.79 -8.26
CA TYR A 284 -8.34 -27.31 -6.93
C TYR A 284 -7.75 -25.92 -7.04
N VAL A 285 -8.33 -24.95 -6.32
CA VAL A 285 -7.75 -23.62 -6.18
C VAL A 285 -6.55 -23.68 -5.23
N SER A 286 -5.45 -23.06 -5.63
CA SER A 286 -4.15 -23.07 -4.96
C SER A 286 -3.53 -21.68 -4.87
N ASP A 287 -2.42 -21.57 -4.14
CA ASP A 287 -1.62 -20.34 -3.95
C ASP A 287 -2.35 -19.20 -3.23
N PHE A 288 -2.50 -19.37 -1.92
CA PHE A 288 -3.15 -18.39 -1.05
C PHE A 288 -2.16 -17.34 -0.50
N GLY A 289 -0.96 -17.23 -1.06
CA GLY A 289 0.04 -16.25 -0.62
C GLY A 289 -0.45 -14.81 -0.73
N MET A 290 -1.42 -14.56 -1.61
CA MET A 290 -2.02 -13.24 -1.80
C MET A 290 -3.37 -13.11 -1.10
N ALA A 291 -3.85 -14.12 -0.36
CA ALA A 291 -5.18 -14.08 0.24
C ALA A 291 -5.29 -13.05 1.38
N LYS A 292 -6.51 -12.52 1.62
CA LYS A 292 -6.78 -11.57 2.71
C LYS A 292 -8.20 -11.69 3.24
N ASN A 293 -8.34 -11.64 4.57
CA ASN A 293 -9.63 -11.54 5.24
C ASN A 293 -10.14 -10.08 5.19
N LEU A 294 -11.34 -9.86 4.68
CA LEU A 294 -11.96 -8.54 4.58
C LEU A 294 -12.61 -8.14 5.91
N LYS A 295 -11.83 -7.58 6.86
CA LYS A 295 -12.42 -7.04 8.10
C LYS A 295 -13.41 -5.91 7.76
N HIS A 296 -14.64 -6.02 8.25
CA HIS A 296 -15.79 -5.12 8.00
C HIS A 296 -15.59 -3.63 8.37
N THR A 297 -14.40 -3.23 8.82
CA THR A 297 -14.10 -1.85 9.26
C THR A 297 -13.01 -1.23 8.37
N CYS A 298 -13.44 -0.44 7.38
CA CYS A 298 -12.72 0.70 6.78
C CYS A 298 -11.30 0.47 6.22
N SER A 299 -10.92 -0.75 5.83
CA SER A 299 -9.57 -1.04 5.30
C SER A 299 -9.57 -1.96 4.06
N SER A 300 -10.54 -1.72 3.16
CA SER A 300 -10.49 -2.22 1.78
C SER A 300 -9.35 -1.56 0.97
N TRP A 301 -8.78 -0.46 1.47
CA TRP A 301 -7.61 0.20 0.91
C TRP A 301 -6.35 -0.60 1.24
N SER A 302 -5.65 -1.04 0.22
CA SER A 302 -4.33 -1.65 0.33
C SER A 302 -3.34 -0.79 -0.42
N THR A 303 -2.26 -0.37 0.24
CA THR A 303 -1.19 0.44 -0.35
C THR A 303 -0.29 -0.35 -1.30
N ILE A 304 -0.46 -1.66 -1.37
CA ILE A 304 0.34 -2.57 -2.20
C ILE A 304 -0.57 -3.12 -3.29
N PHE A 305 -0.18 -2.88 -4.53
CA PHE A 305 -0.81 -3.50 -5.70
C PHE A 305 -0.43 -4.97 -5.73
N VAL A 306 -1.43 -5.85 -5.72
CA VAL A 306 -1.26 -7.30 -5.61
C VAL A 306 -2.20 -7.98 -6.61
N GLY A 307 -1.65 -8.88 -7.41
CA GLY A 307 -2.33 -9.78 -8.35
C GLY A 307 -1.53 -9.95 -9.64
N THR A 308 -2.02 -10.81 -10.54
CA THR A 308 -1.39 -11.04 -11.85
C THR A 308 -1.99 -10.14 -12.94
N CYS A 309 -1.13 -9.42 -13.68
CA CYS A 309 -1.55 -8.59 -14.82
C CYS A 309 -2.32 -9.43 -15.85
N GLY A 310 -3.44 -8.92 -16.36
CA GLY A 310 -4.37 -9.66 -17.23
C GLY A 310 -5.57 -10.29 -16.50
N TYR A 311 -5.45 -10.54 -15.18
CA TYR A 311 -6.52 -11.10 -14.34
C TYR A 311 -7.13 -10.08 -13.37
N ILE A 312 -6.52 -8.89 -13.26
CA ILE A 312 -6.99 -7.82 -12.35
C ILE A 312 -7.97 -6.92 -13.07
N ALA A 313 -9.11 -6.65 -12.44
CA ALA A 313 -10.09 -5.69 -12.93
C ALA A 313 -9.46 -4.27 -13.03
N PRO A 314 -9.46 -3.62 -14.21
CA PRO A 314 -8.83 -2.31 -14.44
C PRO A 314 -9.33 -1.18 -13.54
N GLU A 315 -10.59 -1.23 -13.14
CA GLU A 315 -11.22 -0.26 -12.26
C GLU A 315 -10.88 -0.48 -10.79
N LEU A 316 -10.70 -1.74 -10.36
CA LEU A 316 -10.34 -2.08 -8.99
C LEU A 316 -8.85 -1.79 -8.72
N SER A 317 -8.00 -1.95 -9.74
CA SER A 317 -6.60 -1.54 -9.67
C SER A 317 -6.48 -0.03 -9.43
N SER A 318 -7.32 0.76 -10.10
CA SER A 318 -7.34 2.22 -10.02
C SER A 318 -7.91 2.73 -8.70
N ALA A 319 -8.93 2.04 -8.15
CA ALA A 319 -9.59 2.44 -6.90
C ALA A 319 -8.89 1.96 -5.63
N MET A 320 -7.86 1.09 -5.72
CA MET A 320 -7.21 0.42 -4.58
C MET A 320 -8.19 -0.29 -3.62
N MET A 321 -9.38 -0.65 -4.11
CA MET A 321 -10.43 -1.31 -3.35
C MET A 321 -10.44 -2.80 -3.67
N PHE A 322 -10.14 -3.62 -2.67
CA PHE A 322 -10.19 -5.07 -2.81
C PHE A 322 -11.47 -5.60 -2.16
N THR A 323 -12.34 -6.20 -2.97
CA THR A 323 -13.57 -6.88 -2.56
C THR A 323 -13.60 -8.29 -3.16
N GLU A 324 -14.57 -9.10 -2.80
CA GLU A 324 -14.81 -10.41 -3.40
C GLU A 324 -14.98 -10.32 -4.93
N LYS A 325 -15.40 -9.15 -5.44
CA LYS A 325 -15.54 -8.86 -6.87
C LYS A 325 -14.22 -8.94 -7.64
N CYS A 326 -13.07 -8.74 -7.00
CA CYS A 326 -11.77 -8.96 -7.63
C CYS A 326 -11.64 -10.40 -8.12
N ASP A 327 -11.93 -11.37 -7.24
CA ASP A 327 -11.85 -12.79 -7.57
C ASP A 327 -12.91 -13.18 -8.62
N VAL A 328 -14.08 -12.56 -8.59
CA VAL A 328 -15.13 -12.82 -9.59
C VAL A 328 -14.70 -12.35 -10.98
N TYR A 329 -14.07 -11.18 -11.09
CA TYR A 329 -13.51 -10.73 -12.38
C TYR A 329 -12.44 -11.70 -12.88
N SER A 330 -11.49 -12.07 -12.01
CA SER A 330 -10.43 -13.02 -12.35
C SER A 330 -10.97 -14.40 -12.76
N PHE A 331 -12.05 -14.87 -12.11
CA PHE A 331 -12.78 -16.06 -12.53
C PHE A 331 -13.38 -15.92 -13.93
N GLY A 332 -13.93 -14.75 -14.28
CA GLY A 332 -14.40 -14.46 -15.64
C GLY A 332 -13.30 -14.59 -16.69
N VAL A 333 -12.07 -14.14 -16.37
CA VAL A 333 -10.90 -14.31 -17.25
C VAL A 333 -10.59 -15.79 -17.42
N VAL A 334 -10.50 -16.56 -16.32
CA VAL A 334 -10.27 -18.01 -16.36
C VAL A 334 -11.35 -18.75 -17.15
N ALA A 335 -12.61 -18.37 -17.00
CA ALA A 335 -13.72 -18.97 -17.75
C ALA A 335 -13.55 -18.77 -19.26
N MET A 336 -13.13 -17.58 -19.69
CA MET A 336 -12.80 -17.32 -21.09
C MET A 336 -11.58 -18.12 -21.55
N GLU A 337 -10.53 -18.23 -20.72
CA GLU A 337 -9.37 -19.07 -21.02
C GLU A 337 -9.76 -20.53 -21.23
N VAL A 338 -10.65 -21.06 -20.40
CA VAL A 338 -11.13 -22.44 -20.51
C VAL A 338 -11.94 -22.63 -21.79
N VAL A 339 -12.74 -21.66 -22.24
CA VAL A 339 -13.52 -21.79 -23.48
C VAL A 339 -12.64 -21.64 -24.73
N MET A 340 -11.72 -20.68 -24.71
CA MET A 340 -10.94 -20.26 -25.88
C MET A 340 -9.56 -20.93 -25.98
N CYS A 341 -9.11 -21.52 -24.87
CA CYS A 341 -7.77 -22.04 -24.67
C CYS A 341 -6.63 -21.05 -24.90
N LYS A 342 -6.93 -19.75 -24.76
CA LYS A 342 -6.01 -18.63 -24.89
C LYS A 342 -6.41 -17.53 -23.92
N HIS A 343 -5.43 -16.78 -23.43
CA HIS A 343 -5.71 -15.61 -22.60
C HIS A 343 -6.58 -14.61 -23.38
N PRO A 344 -7.69 -14.11 -22.83
CA PRO A 344 -8.65 -13.28 -23.57
C PRO A 344 -8.13 -11.85 -23.83
N GLY A 345 -6.92 -11.49 -23.40
CA GLY A 345 -6.35 -10.14 -23.39
C GLY A 345 -6.59 -9.30 -24.66
N ASP A 346 -6.25 -9.83 -25.84
CA ASP A 346 -6.43 -9.14 -27.12
C ASP A 346 -7.90 -9.08 -27.59
N LEU A 347 -8.78 -9.87 -26.98
CA LEU A 347 -10.19 -9.99 -27.32
C LEU A 347 -11.09 -9.20 -26.35
N LEU A 348 -10.70 -9.01 -25.09
CA LEU A 348 -11.46 -8.20 -24.13
C LEU A 348 -11.61 -6.74 -24.64
N LEU A 349 -10.56 -6.14 -25.18
CA LEU A 349 -10.60 -4.76 -25.71
C LEU A 349 -11.61 -4.61 -26.88
N PRO A 350 -11.59 -5.44 -27.94
CA PRO A 350 -12.60 -5.41 -29.00
C PRO A 350 -14.03 -5.75 -28.54
N PHE A 351 -14.22 -6.74 -27.64
CA PHE A 351 -15.54 -7.16 -27.19
C PHE A 351 -16.25 -6.12 -26.32
N PHE A 352 -15.51 -5.36 -25.49
CA PHE A 352 -16.07 -4.25 -24.71
C PHE A 352 -16.26 -2.96 -25.53
N CYS A 353 -15.53 -2.78 -26.63
CA CYS A 353 -15.56 -1.54 -27.42
C CYS A 353 -16.35 -1.62 -28.74
N ARG A 354 -16.68 -2.80 -29.28
CA ARG A 354 -17.49 -2.92 -30.51
C ARG A 354 -18.90 -3.40 -30.22
N THR A 355 -19.85 -2.50 -30.41
CA THR A 355 -21.30 -2.77 -30.33
C THR A 355 -21.87 -3.50 -31.55
N GLU A 356 -21.07 -3.88 -32.57
CA GLU A 356 -21.64 -4.29 -33.88
C GLU A 356 -20.94 -5.46 -34.61
N GLN A 357 -20.09 -6.25 -33.96
CA GLN A 357 -19.63 -7.52 -34.55
C GLN A 357 -20.21 -8.69 -33.76
N HIS A 358 -21.19 -9.37 -34.36
CA HIS A 358 -21.65 -10.68 -33.92
C HIS A 358 -20.54 -11.71 -34.19
N THR A 359 -19.50 -11.74 -33.35
CA THR A 359 -18.57 -12.87 -33.32
C THR A 359 -19.40 -14.10 -32.98
N LYS A 360 -19.43 -15.09 -33.88
CA LYS A 360 -20.20 -16.30 -33.61
C LYS A 360 -19.49 -17.07 -32.49
N LEU A 361 -20.25 -17.70 -31.61
CA LEU A 361 -19.70 -18.51 -30.52
C LEU A 361 -18.64 -19.51 -31.04
N MET A 362 -18.92 -20.15 -32.17
CA MET A 362 -18.02 -21.10 -32.81
C MET A 362 -16.65 -20.52 -33.21
N ASP A 363 -16.54 -19.20 -33.36
CA ASP A 363 -15.28 -18.55 -33.71
C ASP A 363 -14.36 -18.40 -32.49
N ILE A 364 -14.92 -18.41 -31.28
CA ILE A 364 -14.17 -18.28 -30.02
C ILE A 364 -13.86 -19.61 -29.34
N LEU A 365 -14.56 -20.70 -29.70
CA LEU A 365 -14.32 -22.02 -29.12
C LEU A 365 -12.93 -22.58 -29.51
N ASP A 366 -12.33 -23.33 -28.59
CA ASP A 366 -11.14 -24.12 -28.90
C ASP A 366 -11.41 -25.13 -30.02
N LYS A 367 -10.77 -24.89 -31.17
CA LYS A 367 -10.93 -25.70 -32.38
C LYS A 367 -10.24 -27.06 -32.31
N ARG A 368 -9.48 -27.33 -31.24
CA ARG A 368 -8.84 -28.64 -31.03
C ARG A 368 -9.83 -29.69 -30.52
N ILE A 369 -10.94 -29.27 -29.93
CA ILE A 369 -12.02 -30.15 -29.47
C ILE A 369 -13.04 -30.30 -30.58
N ALA A 370 -13.71 -31.45 -30.61
CA ALA A 370 -14.89 -31.64 -31.45
C ALA A 370 -15.93 -30.53 -31.19
N ALA A 371 -16.68 -30.18 -32.25
CA ALA A 371 -17.78 -29.25 -32.11
C ALA A 371 -18.76 -29.76 -31.03
N PRO A 372 -19.28 -28.86 -30.17
CA PRO A 372 -20.19 -29.26 -29.11
C PRO A 372 -21.47 -29.87 -29.69
N THR A 373 -22.01 -30.86 -29.00
CA THR A 373 -23.37 -31.35 -29.21
C THR A 373 -24.39 -30.25 -28.88
N SER A 374 -25.64 -30.42 -29.30
CA SER A 374 -26.69 -29.41 -29.06
C SER A 374 -26.98 -29.13 -27.58
N ASP A 375 -26.68 -30.09 -26.69
CA ASP A 375 -26.81 -29.88 -25.24
C ASP A 375 -25.58 -29.20 -24.65
N GLU A 376 -24.37 -29.61 -25.07
CA GLU A 376 -23.13 -28.91 -24.69
C GLU A 376 -23.11 -27.46 -25.17
N GLU A 377 -23.69 -27.16 -26.33
CA GLU A 377 -23.76 -25.79 -26.85
C GLU A 377 -24.52 -24.86 -25.89
N LYS A 378 -25.62 -25.33 -25.28
CA LYS A 378 -26.38 -24.54 -24.29
C LYS A 378 -25.56 -24.28 -23.04
N ASP A 379 -24.85 -25.30 -22.56
CA ASP A 379 -23.99 -25.19 -21.38
C ASP A 379 -22.83 -24.23 -21.63
N ILE A 380 -22.20 -24.30 -22.81
CA ILE A 380 -21.13 -23.39 -23.23
C ILE A 380 -21.65 -21.95 -23.36
N ILE A 381 -22.83 -21.74 -23.96
CA ILE A 381 -23.46 -20.42 -24.03
C ILE A 381 -23.64 -19.86 -22.62
N LEU A 382 -24.17 -20.67 -21.69
CA LEU A 382 -24.35 -20.24 -20.30
C LEU A 382 -23.02 -19.88 -19.63
N LEU A 383 -21.97 -20.70 -19.81
CA LEU A 383 -20.63 -20.43 -19.27
C LEU A 383 -20.06 -19.12 -19.81
N VAL A 384 -20.17 -18.89 -21.11
CA VAL A 384 -19.71 -17.66 -21.76
C VAL A 384 -20.49 -16.44 -21.25
N LEU A 385 -21.82 -16.55 -21.09
CA LEU A 385 -22.64 -15.48 -20.52
C LEU A 385 -22.26 -15.19 -19.06
N VAL A 386 -21.99 -16.21 -18.25
CA VAL A 386 -21.50 -16.05 -16.88
C VAL A 386 -20.13 -15.38 -16.88
N ALA A 387 -19.21 -15.81 -17.73
CA ALA A 387 -17.89 -15.20 -17.86
C ALA A 387 -17.98 -13.72 -18.21
N PHE A 388 -18.83 -13.35 -19.18
CA PHE A 388 -19.08 -11.94 -19.52
C PHE A 388 -19.69 -11.17 -18.36
N ALA A 389 -20.67 -11.73 -17.66
CA ALA A 389 -21.26 -11.10 -16.48
C ALA A 389 -20.20 -10.83 -15.39
N CYS A 390 -19.29 -11.79 -15.16
CA CYS A 390 -18.15 -11.67 -14.24
C CYS A 390 -17.18 -10.55 -14.66
N LEU A 391 -16.91 -10.41 -15.94
CA LEU A 391 -16.02 -9.38 -16.48
C LEU A 391 -16.66 -7.98 -16.55
N GLN A 392 -17.98 -7.89 -16.44
CA GLN A 392 -18.76 -6.64 -16.46
C GLN A 392 -19.08 -6.08 -15.07
N ILE A 393 -18.48 -6.62 -13.99
CA ILE A 393 -18.90 -6.38 -12.60
C ILE A 393 -18.86 -4.91 -12.11
N PHE A 394 -18.51 -3.93 -12.95
CA PHE A 394 -18.87 -2.52 -12.71
C PHE A 394 -19.30 -1.76 -13.98
N PRO A 395 -20.59 -1.39 -14.11
CA PRO A 395 -21.02 -0.29 -14.98
C PRO A 395 -20.90 1.07 -14.26
N LYS A 396 -19.97 1.90 -14.73
CA LYS A 396 -19.89 3.37 -14.64
C LYS A 396 -20.48 4.10 -13.40
N SER A 397 -19.55 4.65 -12.60
CA SER A 397 -19.69 5.82 -11.69
C SER A 397 -20.39 5.61 -10.33
N PRO A 398 -20.03 6.42 -9.30
CA PRO A 398 -20.46 6.23 -7.90
C PRO A 398 -21.89 6.73 -7.59
N ALA A 399 -22.78 6.86 -8.58
CA ALA A 399 -24.05 7.56 -8.41
C ALA A 399 -25.29 6.67 -8.15
N ASN A 400 -25.27 5.35 -8.37
CA ASN A 400 -26.48 4.52 -8.25
C ASN A 400 -26.26 3.26 -7.41
N ASN A 401 -26.16 3.43 -6.08
CA ASN A 401 -26.30 2.35 -5.11
C ASN A 401 -27.77 1.99 -4.91
N ALA A 402 -28.43 1.36 -5.90
CA ALA A 402 -29.72 0.66 -5.72
C ALA A 402 -30.20 0.03 -7.04
N ALA A 403 -29.51 -0.98 -7.56
CA ALA A 403 -30.12 -1.89 -8.53
C ALA A 403 -29.54 -3.30 -8.34
N GLY A 404 -30.45 -4.25 -8.10
CA GLY A 404 -30.15 -5.59 -7.63
C GLY A 404 -29.18 -6.37 -8.53
N ILE A 405 -28.15 -6.92 -7.89
CA ILE A 405 -27.27 -7.94 -8.47
C ILE A 405 -28.08 -9.26 -8.52
N PRO A 406 -28.13 -9.97 -9.66
CA PRO A 406 -28.72 -11.31 -9.71
C PRO A 406 -27.95 -12.25 -8.79
N ASN A 407 -28.66 -12.86 -7.84
CA ASN A 407 -28.12 -13.80 -6.89
C ASN A 407 -27.94 -15.16 -7.61
N ILE A 408 -26.76 -15.40 -8.18
CA ILE A 408 -26.44 -16.55 -9.06
C ILE A 408 -26.64 -17.91 -8.35
N HIS A 409 -26.68 -17.95 -7.01
CA HIS A 409 -26.81 -19.19 -6.24
C HIS A 409 -28.25 -19.69 -6.00
N LYS A 410 -29.29 -19.03 -6.54
CA LYS A 410 -30.69 -19.49 -6.37
C LYS A 410 -31.30 -20.26 -7.54
N GLN A 411 -30.58 -20.49 -8.65
CA GLN A 411 -31.03 -21.45 -9.66
C GLN A 411 -30.76 -22.88 -9.16
N LYS A 412 -31.76 -23.46 -8.50
CA LYS A 412 -31.84 -24.90 -8.19
C LYS A 412 -31.64 -25.71 -9.48
N LEU A 413 -30.45 -26.30 -9.64
CA LEU A 413 -30.27 -27.52 -10.42
C LEU A 413 -30.97 -28.65 -9.66
N HIS A 414 -32.27 -28.80 -9.91
CA HIS A 414 -33.07 -29.90 -9.37
C HIS A 414 -32.93 -31.09 -10.33
N ASN A 415 -32.01 -32.01 -10.01
CA ASN A 415 -32.07 -33.36 -10.56
C ASN A 415 -33.30 -34.05 -9.98
N ARG A 416 -34.29 -34.34 -10.82
CA ARG A 416 -35.34 -35.31 -10.49
C ARG A 416 -34.71 -36.69 -10.50
N HIS A 417 -34.62 -37.34 -9.34
CA HIS A 417 -34.64 -38.79 -9.31
C HIS A 417 -36.08 -39.26 -9.61
N PRO A 418 -36.29 -40.24 -10.49
CA PRO A 418 -37.57 -40.91 -10.59
C PRO A 418 -37.74 -41.84 -9.38
N GLU A 419 -38.83 -41.66 -8.66
CA GLU A 419 -39.35 -42.65 -7.71
C GLU A 419 -39.70 -43.94 -8.45
N ALA A 420 -39.35 -45.09 -7.86
CA ALA A 420 -40.02 -46.36 -8.04
C ALA A 420 -39.50 -47.38 -7.00
N PRO A 421 -40.32 -48.39 -6.65
CA PRO A 421 -41.67 -48.34 -6.10
C PRO A 421 -41.70 -48.52 -4.57
#